data_AF-A0A183T5Z9-F1
#
_entry.id   AF-A0A183T5Z9-F1
#
_cell.length_a   1.000
_cell.length_b   1.000
_cell.length_c   1.000
_cell.angle_alpha   90.00
_cell.angle_beta   90.00
_cell.angle_gamma   90.00
#
_symmetry.space_group_name_H-M   'P 1'
#
loop_
_entity.id
_entity.type
_entity.pdbx_description
1 polymer ?
#
loop_
_entity_poly.entity_id
_entity_poly.type
_entity_poly.pdbx_seq_one_letter_code
_entity_poly.pdbx_strand_id
1 'polypeptide(L)'
;MGPLAAAGATKLSTCASGSPRAAILGAAPASASLPSAPETVFSCPHNPNCSFKARCRQGLGVHLKRVHPVVSASDVYACHLCQVRTQRSSELSRHLIRSHKLQRPSGHARFTYTPCSDGLFRLQLTRLDSVEVARALLGPQAVDELIEQANQAI
;
A
#
# COMPACT_ATOMS: atom_id res chain seq x y z
N MET A 1 54.23 8.31 -12.97
CA MET A 1 54.43 6.84 -12.86
C MET A 1 53.24 6.27 -12.11
N GLY A 2 52.48 5.33 -12.70
CA GLY A 2 51.44 4.56 -11.97
C GLY A 2 52.05 3.37 -11.21
N PRO A 3 51.28 2.31 -10.84
CA PRO A 3 49.95 1.95 -11.36
C PRO A 3 48.93 1.31 -10.34
N LEU A 4 47.75 0.86 -10.84
CA LEU A 4 46.94 -0.37 -10.55
C LEU A 4 46.78 -0.91 -9.07
N ALA A 5 45.78 -1.69 -8.62
CA ALA A 5 44.41 -2.12 -9.02
C ALA A 5 43.91 -3.18 -7.97
N ALA A 6 42.66 -3.67 -7.84
CA ALA A 6 41.29 -3.16 -8.09
C ALA A 6 40.24 -4.19 -7.57
N ALA A 7 39.19 -3.78 -6.83
CA ALA A 7 38.04 -4.60 -6.41
C ALA A 7 36.80 -3.70 -6.14
N GLY A 8 35.54 -4.10 -6.31
CA GLY A 8 34.99 -5.41 -6.69
C GLY A 8 33.59 -5.58 -6.09
N ALA A 9 32.57 -4.93 -6.67
CA ALA A 9 31.19 -4.96 -6.16
C ALA A 9 30.22 -5.64 -7.14
N THR A 10 29.39 -6.54 -6.61
CA THR A 10 28.47 -7.40 -7.36
C THR A 10 27.23 -6.64 -7.84
N LYS A 11 26.74 -6.99 -9.05
CA LYS A 11 25.50 -6.43 -9.61
C LYS A 11 24.28 -7.01 -8.90
N LEU A 12 23.44 -6.15 -8.34
CA LEU A 12 22.06 -6.49 -7.99
C LEU A 12 21.12 -6.01 -9.12
N SER A 13 20.24 -6.88 -9.60
CA SER A 13 19.37 -6.60 -10.74
C SER A 13 18.15 -5.77 -10.36
N THR A 14 18.13 -4.50 -10.78
CA THR A 14 16.97 -3.62 -10.63
C THR A 14 16.12 -3.63 -11.91
N CYS A 15 14.88 -4.11 -11.84
CA CYS A 15 13.95 -4.04 -12.97
C CYS A 15 13.37 -2.61 -13.10
N ALA A 16 13.90 -1.86 -14.06
CA ALA A 16 13.44 -0.50 -14.33
C ALA A 16 12.09 -0.48 -15.07
N SER A 17 11.03 -0.02 -14.41
CA SER A 17 9.75 0.29 -15.05
C SER A 17 9.82 1.64 -15.77
N GLY A 18 10.33 1.64 -17.01
CA GLY A 18 10.40 2.83 -17.87
C GLY A 18 9.64 2.63 -19.18
N SER A 19 8.62 3.45 -19.42
CA SER A 19 7.92 3.54 -20.70
C SER A 19 8.07 4.94 -21.30
N PRO A 20 8.82 5.11 -22.40
CA PRO A 20 8.66 6.25 -23.31
C PRO A 20 7.81 5.86 -24.54
N ARG A 21 6.95 6.77 -25.00
CA ARG A 21 6.20 6.65 -26.27
C ARG A 21 6.83 7.53 -27.35
N ALA A 22 7.32 6.91 -28.42
CA ALA A 22 7.46 7.47 -29.78
C ALA A 22 7.56 6.25 -30.74
N ALA A 23 6.58 5.92 -31.58
CA ALA A 23 6.16 6.57 -32.82
C ALA A 23 7.17 6.41 -33.98
N ILE A 24 6.85 5.59 -34.99
CA ILE A 24 7.06 5.76 -36.45
C ILE A 24 6.17 4.70 -37.20
N LEU A 25 5.77 5.02 -38.44
CA LEU A 25 4.88 4.26 -39.33
C LEU A 25 5.61 3.15 -40.14
N GLY A 26 4.91 2.08 -40.54
CA GLY A 26 5.40 1.05 -41.46
C GLY A 26 4.33 -0.01 -41.81
N ALA A 27 4.32 -0.51 -43.05
CA ALA A 27 3.21 -1.28 -43.61
C ALA A 27 3.16 -2.79 -43.25
N ALA A 28 1.97 -3.37 -43.40
CA ALA A 28 1.65 -4.81 -43.31
C ALA A 28 2.00 -5.54 -44.65
N PRO A 29 1.72 -6.86 -44.86
CA PRO A 29 1.09 -7.85 -43.97
C PRO A 29 1.78 -9.24 -43.92
N ALA A 30 1.60 -9.96 -42.81
CA ALA A 30 1.67 -11.43 -42.79
C ALA A 30 0.82 -11.97 -41.62
N SER A 31 -0.41 -12.38 -41.93
CA SER A 31 -1.31 -13.05 -40.98
C SER A 31 -0.87 -14.50 -40.74
N ALA A 32 0.25 -14.68 -40.05
CA ALA A 32 0.68 -15.96 -39.51
C ALA A 32 0.00 -16.19 -38.16
N SER A 33 -1.25 -16.66 -38.20
CA SER A 33 -2.00 -17.10 -37.01
C SER A 33 -1.37 -18.36 -36.42
N LEU A 34 -0.30 -18.22 -35.63
CA LEU A 34 0.15 -19.32 -34.76
C LEU A 34 -0.96 -19.59 -33.73
N PRO A 35 -1.44 -20.83 -33.58
CA PRO A 35 -2.40 -21.16 -32.53
C PRO A 35 -1.73 -20.96 -31.16
N SER A 36 -2.27 -20.03 -30.38
CA SER A 36 -1.81 -19.78 -29.01
C SER A 36 -2.02 -21.02 -28.14
N ALA A 37 -1.09 -21.24 -27.20
CA ALA A 37 -1.23 -22.27 -26.17
C ALA A 37 -2.57 -22.11 -25.44
N PRO A 38 -3.20 -23.20 -24.96
CA PRO A 38 -4.58 -23.18 -24.45
C PRO A 38 -4.78 -22.08 -23.41
N GLU A 39 -5.53 -21.04 -23.81
CA GLU A 39 -5.72 -19.84 -23.01
C GLU A 39 -6.62 -20.16 -21.82
N THR A 40 -6.01 -20.46 -20.68
CA THR A 40 -6.73 -20.78 -19.44
C THR A 40 -7.42 -19.53 -18.88
N VAL A 41 -8.62 -19.25 -19.37
CA VAL A 41 -9.45 -18.12 -18.92
C VAL A 41 -10.17 -18.46 -17.62
N PHE A 42 -9.87 -17.71 -16.56
CA PHE A 42 -10.48 -17.86 -15.24
C PHE A 42 -11.74 -16.97 -15.14
N SER A 43 -12.92 -17.59 -15.07
CA SER A 43 -14.21 -16.88 -14.97
C SER A 43 -14.63 -16.67 -13.52
N CYS A 44 -15.42 -15.63 -13.26
CA CYS A 44 -15.99 -15.37 -11.93
C CYS A 44 -17.07 -16.43 -11.58
N PRO A 45 -17.05 -17.02 -10.37
CA PRO A 45 -18.08 -17.97 -9.93
C PRO A 45 -19.45 -17.32 -9.63
N HIS A 46 -19.54 -15.99 -9.48
CA HIS A 46 -20.79 -15.29 -9.14
C HIS A 46 -21.72 -15.03 -10.34
N ASN A 47 -21.92 -16.02 -11.20
CA ASN A 47 -22.93 -15.97 -12.27
C ASN A 47 -24.34 -16.11 -11.67
N PRO A 48 -25.39 -15.40 -12.14
CA PRO A 48 -25.44 -14.46 -13.27
C PRO A 48 -25.04 -13.01 -12.94
N ASN A 49 -24.82 -12.68 -11.68
CA ASN A 49 -24.54 -11.31 -11.22
C ASN A 49 -23.15 -10.77 -11.63
N CYS A 50 -22.29 -11.61 -12.22
CA CYS A 50 -20.98 -11.21 -12.73
C CYS A 50 -20.51 -12.05 -13.92
N SER A 51 -20.21 -11.38 -15.04
CA SER A 51 -19.68 -11.98 -16.27
C SER A 51 -18.16 -11.78 -16.45
N PHE A 52 -17.43 -11.43 -15.38
CA PHE A 52 -16.01 -11.11 -15.45
C PHE A 52 -15.14 -12.34 -15.73
N LYS A 53 -14.12 -12.16 -16.60
CA LYS A 53 -13.14 -13.17 -17.00
C LYS A 53 -11.73 -12.60 -16.92
N ALA A 54 -10.78 -13.38 -16.40
CA ALA A 54 -9.38 -13.00 -16.23
C ALA A 54 -8.44 -13.98 -16.95
N ARG A 55 -7.33 -13.45 -17.48
CA ARG A 55 -6.25 -14.24 -18.10
C ARG A 55 -5.32 -14.93 -17.08
N CYS A 56 -5.51 -14.71 -15.78
CA CYS A 56 -4.73 -15.33 -14.72
C CYS A 56 -5.50 -15.38 -13.39
N ARG A 57 -5.17 -16.34 -12.52
CA ARG A 57 -5.79 -16.49 -11.18
C ARG A 57 -5.64 -15.24 -10.31
N GLN A 58 -4.50 -14.54 -10.39
CA GLN A 58 -4.27 -13.31 -9.61
C GLN A 58 -5.24 -12.19 -10.00
N GLY A 59 -5.50 -12.02 -11.30
CA GLY A 59 -6.47 -11.05 -11.82
C GLY A 59 -7.89 -11.35 -11.33
N LEU A 60 -8.29 -12.62 -11.35
CA LEU A 60 -9.59 -13.04 -10.80
C LEU A 60 -9.66 -12.82 -9.27
N GLY A 61 -8.59 -13.14 -8.53
CA GLY A 61 -8.52 -12.90 -7.09
C GLY A 61 -8.61 -11.42 -6.70
N VAL A 62 -8.03 -10.52 -7.50
CA VAL A 62 -8.18 -9.06 -7.32
C VAL A 62 -9.60 -8.60 -7.66
N HIS A 63 -10.23 -9.16 -8.70
CA HIS A 63 -11.62 -8.88 -9.03
C HIS A 63 -12.57 -9.29 -7.89
N LEU A 64 -12.45 -10.54 -7.40
CA LEU A 64 -13.26 -11.04 -6.28
C LEU A 64 -13.16 -10.12 -5.07
N LYS A 65 -11.93 -9.79 -4.62
CA LYS A 65 -11.71 -8.88 -3.49
C LYS A 65 -12.24 -7.45 -3.67
N ARG A 66 -12.55 -7.01 -4.89
CA ARG A 66 -13.03 -5.65 -5.19
C ARG A 66 -14.53 -5.56 -5.50
N VAL A 67 -15.08 -6.57 -6.16
CA VAL A 67 -16.46 -6.60 -6.68
C VAL A 67 -17.35 -7.52 -5.85
N HIS A 68 -16.77 -8.59 -5.29
CA HIS A 68 -17.42 -9.55 -4.41
C HIS A 68 -16.65 -9.66 -3.08
N PRO A 69 -16.45 -8.55 -2.34
CA PRO A 69 -15.80 -8.60 -1.04
C PRO A 69 -16.62 -9.47 -0.09
N VAL A 70 -16.03 -10.56 0.39
CA VAL A 70 -16.54 -11.29 1.55
C VAL A 70 -16.25 -10.41 2.76
N VAL A 71 -17.20 -9.55 3.10
CA VAL A 71 -17.06 -8.60 4.23
C VAL A 71 -17.20 -9.38 5.52
N SER A 72 -16.06 -9.76 6.09
CA SER A 72 -15.96 -10.16 7.50
C SER A 72 -16.05 -8.91 8.37
N ALA A 73 -16.76 -8.97 9.49
CA ALA A 73 -16.91 -7.82 10.39
C ALA A 73 -15.56 -7.30 10.95
N SER A 74 -14.53 -8.15 10.97
CA SER A 74 -13.15 -7.82 11.32
C SER A 74 -12.48 -6.81 10.38
N ASP A 75 -12.90 -6.73 9.13
CA ASP A 75 -12.11 -6.07 8.07
C ASP A 75 -12.45 -4.57 7.92
N VAL A 76 -13.19 -4.02 8.88
CA VAL A 76 -13.68 -2.64 8.87
C VAL A 76 -12.64 -1.68 9.45
N TYR A 77 -12.30 -0.66 8.65
CA TYR A 77 -11.35 0.40 9.01
C TYR A 77 -12.11 1.64 9.49
N ALA A 78 -11.83 2.10 10.70
CA ALA A 78 -12.48 3.25 11.34
C ALA A 78 -11.53 4.43 11.52
N CYS A 79 -12.05 5.64 11.34
CA CYS A 79 -11.33 6.85 11.76
C CYS A 79 -11.27 6.94 13.29
N HIS A 80 -10.24 7.61 13.81
CA HIS A 80 -10.13 7.93 15.25
C HIS A 80 -10.59 9.37 15.55
N LEU A 81 -10.64 10.24 14.53
CA LEU A 81 -11.05 11.65 14.63
C LEU A 81 -12.54 11.87 14.34
N CYS A 82 -13.23 10.87 13.78
CA CYS A 82 -14.67 10.90 13.53
C CYS A 82 -15.24 9.48 13.40
N GLN A 83 -16.57 9.36 13.29
CA GLN A 83 -17.28 8.08 13.25
C GLN A 83 -17.30 7.39 11.86
N VAL A 84 -16.54 7.89 10.88
CA VAL A 84 -16.47 7.30 9.53
C VAL A 84 -15.83 5.91 9.58
N ARG A 85 -16.52 4.93 8.99
CA ARG A 85 -16.09 3.55 8.81
C ARG A 85 -16.02 3.21 7.33
N THR A 86 -15.03 2.44 6.92
CA THR A 86 -14.76 2.08 5.52
C THR A 86 -14.36 0.60 5.42
N GLN A 87 -14.65 -0.04 4.30
CA GLN A 87 -14.28 -1.45 4.06
C GLN A 87 -12.84 -1.60 3.53
N ARG A 88 -12.15 -0.48 3.22
CA ARG A 88 -10.81 -0.51 2.62
C ARG A 88 -9.89 0.51 3.25
N SER A 89 -8.72 0.07 3.70
CA SER A 89 -7.63 0.93 4.20
C SER A 89 -7.31 2.10 3.29
N SER A 90 -7.36 1.92 1.95
CA SER A 90 -7.14 3.00 0.97
C SER A 90 -8.22 4.09 0.95
N GLU A 91 -9.45 3.79 1.37
CA GLU A 91 -10.52 4.78 1.56
C GLU A 91 -10.28 5.56 2.84
N LEU A 92 -9.99 4.87 3.95
CA LEU A 92 -9.63 5.52 5.20
C LEU A 92 -8.39 6.42 5.03
N SER A 93 -7.35 5.95 4.35
CA SER A 93 -6.15 6.75 4.02
C SER A 93 -6.50 8.05 3.28
N ARG A 94 -7.42 7.99 2.32
CA ARG A 94 -7.85 9.15 1.53
C ARG A 94 -8.72 10.10 2.35
N HIS A 95 -9.58 9.56 3.22
CA HIS A 95 -10.39 10.32 4.16
C HIS A 95 -9.51 11.07 5.16
N LEU A 96 -8.51 10.42 5.77
CA LEU A 96 -7.56 11.05 6.69
C LEU A 96 -6.83 12.25 6.04
N ILE A 97 -6.39 12.12 4.78
CA ILE A 97 -5.74 13.20 4.03
C ILE A 97 -6.73 14.33 3.67
N ARG A 98 -7.96 14.00 3.23
CA ARG A 98 -8.92 15.02 2.73
C ARG A 98 -9.70 15.71 3.84
N SER A 99 -10.25 14.94 4.78
CA SER A 99 -11.13 15.43 5.84
C SER A 99 -10.34 15.94 7.05
N HIS A 100 -9.17 15.36 7.34
CA HIS A 100 -8.37 15.69 8.51
C HIS A 100 -6.98 16.27 8.17
N LYS A 101 -6.67 16.50 6.88
CA LYS A 101 -5.41 17.08 6.38
C LYS A 101 -4.13 16.33 6.81
N LEU A 102 -4.27 15.11 7.33
CA LEU A 102 -3.16 14.31 7.85
C LEU A 102 -2.13 14.04 6.75
N GLN A 103 -0.92 14.53 6.97
CA GLN A 103 0.23 14.20 6.14
C GLN A 103 0.89 12.92 6.66
N ARG A 104 1.55 12.19 5.76
CA ARG A 104 2.44 11.10 6.14
C ARG A 104 3.83 11.69 6.38
N PRO A 105 4.50 11.36 7.49
CA PRO A 105 5.90 11.74 7.68
C PRO A 105 6.74 11.31 6.47
N SER A 106 7.64 12.20 6.04
CA SER A 106 8.42 12.04 4.82
C SER A 106 9.24 10.75 4.84
N GLY A 107 8.95 9.83 3.92
CA GLY A 107 9.58 8.50 3.83
C GLY A 107 8.59 7.34 3.98
N HIS A 108 7.46 7.52 4.66
CA HIS A 108 6.48 6.43 4.84
C HIS A 108 5.64 6.23 3.57
N ALA A 109 5.64 5.00 3.04
CA ALA A 109 4.95 4.63 1.80
C ALA A 109 3.43 4.42 1.94
N ARG A 110 2.92 4.15 3.15
CA ARG A 110 1.47 4.03 3.49
C ARG A 110 1.24 4.44 4.95
N PHE A 111 -0.02 4.67 5.31
CA PHE A 111 -0.45 4.66 6.71
C PHE A 111 -0.52 3.22 7.21
N THR A 112 -0.15 2.99 8.47
CA THR A 112 -0.27 1.69 9.15
C THR A 112 -1.56 1.67 9.97
N TYR A 113 -2.22 0.51 10.05
CA TYR A 113 -3.47 0.33 10.78
C TYR A 113 -3.32 -0.83 11.76
N THR A 114 -3.73 -0.62 13.01
CA THR A 114 -3.71 -1.64 14.07
C THR A 114 -5.14 -2.00 14.48
N PRO A 115 -5.40 -3.27 14.85
CA PRO A 115 -6.69 -3.67 15.40
C PRO A 115 -6.86 -3.03 16.78
N CYS A 116 -8.04 -2.47 17.03
CA CYS A 116 -8.45 -1.92 18.32
C CYS A 116 -9.31 -2.92 19.09
N SER A 117 -9.49 -2.72 20.40
CA SER A 117 -10.38 -3.54 21.26
C SER A 117 -11.81 -3.66 20.73
N ASP A 118 -12.28 -2.67 19.98
CA ASP A 118 -13.59 -2.63 19.34
C ASP A 118 -13.76 -3.63 18.16
N GLY A 119 -12.71 -4.39 17.81
CA GLY A 119 -12.68 -5.22 16.60
C GLY A 119 -12.50 -4.45 15.29
N LEU A 120 -12.22 -3.14 15.38
CA LEU A 120 -12.05 -2.23 14.23
C LEU A 120 -10.58 -1.87 14.01
N PHE A 121 -10.15 -1.79 12.75
CA PHE A 121 -8.81 -1.30 12.40
C PHE A 121 -8.78 0.24 12.44
N ARG A 122 -7.97 0.82 13.34
CA ARG A 122 -7.76 2.27 13.44
C ARG A 122 -6.36 2.65 12.98
N LEU A 123 -6.14 3.93 12.66
CA LEU A 123 -4.82 4.43 12.28
C LEU A 123 -3.84 4.21 13.44
N GLN A 124 -2.70 3.58 13.18
CA GLN A 124 -1.61 3.54 14.15
C GLN A 124 -1.04 4.94 14.27
N LEU A 125 -1.33 5.60 15.39
CA LEU A 125 -0.63 6.80 15.80
C LEU A 125 0.76 6.35 16.29
N THR A 126 1.76 6.45 15.41
CA THR A 126 3.14 6.19 15.79
C THR A 126 3.49 7.14 16.94
N ARG A 127 3.91 6.60 18.08
CA ARG A 127 4.63 7.38 19.10
C ARG A 127 5.82 8.02 18.38
N LEU A 128 6.10 9.30 18.65
CA LEU A 128 7.27 10.00 18.13
C LEU A 128 8.49 9.08 18.22
N ASP A 129 9.03 8.65 17.06
CA ASP A 129 9.86 7.44 16.97
C ASP A 129 11.16 7.52 17.78
N SER A 130 11.58 8.74 18.15
CA SER A 130 12.67 9.01 19.08
C SER A 130 12.29 10.11 20.09
N VAL A 131 12.74 9.96 21.34
CA VAL A 131 12.64 11.01 22.39
C VAL A 131 13.25 12.33 21.91
N GLU A 132 14.35 12.29 21.15
CA GLU A 132 15.00 13.48 20.58
C GLU A 132 14.06 14.27 19.63
N VAL A 133 13.32 13.56 18.78
CA VAL A 133 12.34 14.17 17.86
C VAL A 133 11.15 14.73 18.64
N ALA A 134 10.72 14.05 19.69
CA ALA A 134 9.71 14.57 20.60
C ALA A 134 10.18 15.87 21.28
N ARG A 135 11.39 15.88 21.84
CA ARG A 135 11.97 17.05 22.54
C ARG A 135 12.14 18.25 21.61
N ALA A 136 12.43 18.01 20.32
CA ALA A 136 12.53 19.06 19.31
C ALA A 136 11.16 19.65 18.89
N LEU A 137 10.07 18.88 18.98
CA LEU A 137 8.73 19.30 18.54
C LEU A 137 7.83 19.83 19.67
N LEU A 138 7.94 19.26 20.87
CA LEU A 138 7.13 19.58 22.04
C LEU A 138 7.91 20.39 23.11
N GLY A 139 9.22 20.52 22.95
CA GLY A 139 10.13 21.07 23.95
C GLY A 139 10.65 19.98 24.91
N PRO A 140 11.84 20.17 25.52
CA PRO A 140 12.43 19.16 26.38
C PRO A 140 11.60 18.88 27.64
N GLN A 141 11.14 19.93 28.33
CA GLN A 141 10.38 19.81 29.59
C GLN A 141 9.08 19.01 29.42
N ALA A 142 8.26 19.35 28.41
CA ALA A 142 7.00 18.65 28.16
C ALA A 142 7.18 17.16 27.83
N VAL A 143 8.32 16.76 27.24
CA VAL A 143 8.61 15.36 26.95
C VAL A 143 9.10 14.61 28.18
N ASP A 144 9.92 15.25 29.00
CA ASP A 144 10.41 14.66 30.24
C ASP A 144 9.25 14.45 31.24
N GLU A 145 8.32 15.41 31.35
CA GLU A 145 7.05 15.26 32.09
C GLU A 145 6.18 14.10 31.58
N LEU A 146 6.03 13.96 30.26
CA LEU A 146 5.26 12.85 29.66
C LEU A 146 5.93 11.47 29.91
N ILE A 147 7.26 11.42 30.02
CA ILE A 147 8.00 10.20 30.37
C ILE A 147 7.80 9.86 31.85
N GLU A 148 7.86 10.84 32.75
CA GLU A 148 7.59 10.62 34.18
C GLU A 148 6.15 10.17 34.44
N GLN A 149 5.17 10.81 33.81
CA GLN A 149 3.76 10.40 33.90
C GLN A 149 3.52 8.97 33.41
N ALA A 150 4.20 8.55 32.34
CA ALA A 150 4.11 7.18 31.83
C ALA A 150 4.75 6.15 32.77
N ASN A 151 5.80 6.52 33.52
CA ASN A 151 6.46 5.66 34.50
C ASN A 151 5.71 5.60 35.85
N GLN A 152 4.89 6.61 36.18
CA GLN A 152 4.04 6.64 37.38
C GLN A 152 2.72 5.88 37.22
N ALA A 153 2.37 5.46 36.00
CA ALA A 153 1.15 4.73 35.66
C ALA A 153 1.34 3.19 35.61
N ILE A 154 2.43 2.69 36.22
CA ILE A 154 2.82 1.27 36.30
C ILE A 154 2.97 0.89 37.78
#